data_AF-A0A3M6JX39-F1
#
_entry.id   AF-A0A3M6JX39-F1
#
_cell.length_a   1.000
_cell.length_b   1.000
_cell.length_c   1.000
_cell.angle_alpha   90.00
_cell.angle_beta   90.00
_cell.angle_gamma   90.00
#
_symmetry.space_group_name_H-M   'P 1'
#
loop_
_entity.id
_entity.type
_entity.pdbx_description
1 polymer ?
#
loop_
_entity_poly.entity_id
_entity_poly.type
_entity_poly.pdbx_seq_one_letter_code
_entity_poly.pdbx_strand_id
1 'polypeptide(L)'
;MALKAAAMALTGIAIALLVLYGADVAVSMGNADKEGFLPLDDMQRGMGLGGPAIILPIIAFFIAIREKSKGLGGLIIISGILILVGGIAMIATPAPEGVERSPLMLFAPAIIQLALGGIKIAKS
;
A
#
# COMPACT_ATOMS: atom_id res chain seq x y z
N MET A 1 -3.87 -18.61 -16.39
CA MET A 1 -3.31 -17.52 -17.23
C MET A 1 -4.02 -16.18 -17.04
N ALA A 2 -5.33 -16.05 -17.34
CA ALA A 2 -6.05 -14.78 -17.23
C ALA A 2 -6.11 -14.22 -15.79
N LEU A 3 -6.41 -15.07 -14.80
CA LEU A 3 -6.44 -14.68 -13.38
C LEU A 3 -5.08 -14.18 -12.87
N LYS A 4 -3.99 -14.84 -13.31
CA LYS A 4 -2.62 -14.41 -13.00
C LYS A 4 -2.33 -13.02 -13.58
N ALA A 5 -2.67 -12.77 -14.84
CA ALA A 5 -2.46 -11.47 -15.47
C ALA A 5 -3.28 -10.36 -14.78
N ALA A 6 -4.54 -10.64 -14.46
CA ALA A 6 -5.40 -9.72 -13.71
C ALA A 6 -4.81 -9.40 -12.32
N ALA A 7 -4.37 -10.42 -11.57
CA ALA A 7 -3.74 -10.21 -10.26
C ALA A 7 -2.45 -9.39 -10.32
N MET A 8 -1.62 -9.63 -11.35
CA MET A 8 -0.42 -8.82 -11.59
C MET A 8 -0.78 -7.35 -11.88
N ALA A 9 -1.79 -7.11 -12.73
CA ALA A 9 -2.25 -5.76 -13.04
C ALA A 9 -2.82 -5.05 -11.81
N LEU A 10 -3.68 -5.72 -11.04
CA LEU A 10 -4.24 -5.18 -9.80
C LEU A 10 -3.14 -4.79 -8.80
N THR A 11 -2.13 -5.64 -8.63
CA THR A 11 -1.00 -5.36 -7.72
C THR A 11 -0.14 -4.21 -8.27
N GLY A 12 0.08 -4.14 -9.57
CA GLY A 12 0.79 -3.02 -10.21
C GLY A 12 0.06 -1.69 -10.03
N ILE A 13 -1.27 -1.66 -10.22
CA ILE A 13 -2.11 -0.49 -9.96
C ILE A 13 -2.02 -0.08 -8.48
N ALA A 14 -2.06 -1.05 -7.56
CA ALA A 14 -1.94 -0.79 -6.13
C ALA A 14 -0.61 -0.11 -5.79
N ILE A 15 0.50 -0.58 -6.36
CA ILE A 15 1.82 0.03 -6.16
C ILE A 15 1.85 1.45 -6.73
N ALA A 16 1.29 1.68 -7.93
CA ALA A 16 1.21 3.01 -8.51
C ALA A 16 0.40 3.97 -7.62
N LEU A 17 -0.76 3.52 -7.10
CA LEU A 17 -1.58 4.29 -6.16
C LEU A 17 -0.81 4.59 -4.85
N LEU A 18 -0.04 3.62 -4.35
CA LEU A 18 0.76 3.81 -3.13
C LEU A 18 1.89 4.82 -3.32
N VAL A 19 2.55 4.78 -4.47
CA VAL A 19 3.61 5.74 -4.83
C VAL A 19 3.01 7.13 -5.02
N LEU A 20 1.86 7.24 -5.71
CA LEU A 20 1.14 8.51 -5.86
C LEU A 20 0.73 9.08 -4.50
N TYR A 21 0.15 8.24 -3.63
CA TYR A 21 -0.20 8.62 -2.27
C TYR A 21 1.01 9.14 -1.49
N GLY A 22 2.10 8.37 -1.46
CA GLY A 22 3.31 8.75 -0.72
C GLY A 22 3.95 10.03 -1.26
N ALA A 23 4.00 10.20 -2.59
CA ALA A 23 4.51 11.40 -3.23
C ALA A 23 3.64 12.62 -2.92
N ASP A 24 2.31 12.47 -2.96
CA ASP A 24 1.36 13.56 -2.73
C ASP A 24 1.39 14.05 -1.28
N VAL A 25 1.53 13.11 -0.33
CA VAL A 25 1.78 13.41 1.09
C VAL A 25 3.16 14.06 1.30
N ALA A 26 4.21 13.56 0.65
CA ALA A 26 5.54 14.16 0.78
C ALA A 26 5.57 15.60 0.28
N VAL A 27 4.83 15.92 -0.80
CA VAL A 27 4.68 17.28 -1.30
C VAL A 27 3.89 18.16 -0.33
N SER A 28 2.78 17.65 0.24
CA SER A 28 1.98 18.44 1.20
C SER A 28 2.74 18.77 2.48
N MET A 29 3.66 17.91 2.90
CA MET A 29 4.52 18.22 4.03
C MET A 29 5.53 19.35 3.76
N GLY A 30 5.77 19.69 2.50
CA GLY A 30 6.78 20.67 2.09
C GLY A 30 6.27 22.10 1.92
N ASN A 31 4.97 22.36 2.09
CA ASN A 31 4.39 23.71 1.94
C ASN A 31 3.50 24.12 3.13
N ALA A 32 3.27 25.42 3.27
CA ALA A 32 2.53 26.00 4.39
C ALA A 32 1.04 25.61 4.38
N ASP A 33 0.49 25.41 3.18
CA ASP A 33 -0.93 25.15 2.96
C ASP A 33 -1.29 23.67 3.15
N LYS A 34 -0.30 22.79 3.34
CA LYS A 34 -0.45 21.33 3.43
C LYS A 34 -1.18 20.73 2.24
N GLU A 35 -0.97 21.31 1.06
CA GLU A 35 -1.56 20.85 -0.18
C GLU A 35 -0.55 20.00 -0.96
N GLY A 36 -0.98 18.83 -1.39
CA GLY A 36 -0.24 18.03 -2.36
C GLY A 36 -0.40 18.55 -3.78
N PHE A 37 0.05 17.76 -4.76
CA PHE A 37 -0.18 18.06 -6.17
C PHE A 37 -1.59 17.63 -6.63
N LEU A 38 -2.25 16.75 -5.88
CA LEU A 38 -3.65 16.42 -6.07
C LEU A 38 -4.54 17.33 -5.20
N PRO A 39 -5.67 17.83 -5.73
CA PRO A 39 -6.62 18.65 -4.98
C PRO A 39 -7.51 17.76 -4.08
N LEU A 40 -6.86 17.01 -3.20
CA LEU A 40 -7.47 16.07 -2.26
C LEU A 40 -7.08 16.47 -0.83
N ASP A 41 -8.00 16.35 0.11
CA ASP A 41 -7.69 16.46 1.54
C ASP A 41 -7.00 15.17 2.07
N ASP A 42 -6.47 15.21 3.30
CA ASP A 42 -5.77 14.08 3.92
C ASP A 42 -6.61 12.80 3.98
N MET A 43 -7.90 12.93 4.27
CA MET A 43 -8.83 11.80 4.37
C MET A 43 -9.11 11.20 3.00
N GLN A 44 -9.34 12.03 1.99
CA GLN A 44 -9.55 11.64 0.61
C GLN A 44 -8.31 10.95 0.02
N ARG A 45 -7.10 11.42 0.31
CA ARG A 45 -5.86 10.74 -0.08
C ARG A 45 -5.74 9.37 0.59
N GLY A 46 -5.97 9.33 1.89
CA GLY A 46 -5.91 8.09 2.67
C GLY A 46 -6.92 7.05 2.18
N MET A 47 -8.19 7.42 2.00
CA MET A 47 -9.25 6.52 1.56
C MET A 47 -9.25 6.24 0.06
N GLY A 48 -8.88 7.22 -0.77
CA GLY A 48 -8.96 7.13 -2.23
C GLY A 48 -7.71 6.52 -2.87
N LEU A 49 -6.54 6.73 -2.28
CA LEU A 49 -5.26 6.20 -2.79
C LEU A 49 -4.70 5.12 -1.86
N GLY A 50 -4.53 5.44 -0.57
CA GLY A 50 -3.93 4.53 0.40
C GLY A 50 -4.73 3.25 0.66
N GLY A 51 -6.04 3.38 0.88
CA GLY A 51 -6.94 2.26 1.15
C GLY A 51 -6.96 1.22 0.02
N PRO A 52 -7.25 1.62 -1.23
CA PRO A 52 -7.18 0.73 -2.38
C PRO A 52 -5.78 0.13 -2.58
N ALA A 53 -4.72 0.91 -2.38
CA ALA A 53 -3.35 0.41 -2.47
C ALA A 53 -3.04 -0.71 -1.45
N ILE A 54 -3.67 -0.68 -0.27
CA ILE A 54 -3.54 -1.74 0.73
C ILE A 54 -4.38 -2.99 0.36
N ILE A 55 -5.60 -2.79 -0.13
CA ILE A 55 -6.58 -3.87 -0.30
C ILE A 55 -6.33 -4.67 -1.59
N LEU A 56 -5.98 -3.98 -2.69
CA LEU A 56 -5.85 -4.60 -4.01
C LEU A 56 -4.80 -5.73 -4.07
N PRO A 57 -3.60 -5.64 -3.45
CA PRO A 57 -2.62 -6.73 -3.42
C PRO A 57 -3.14 -7.97 -2.67
N ILE A 58 -3.95 -7.77 -1.63
CA ILE A 58 -4.57 -8.85 -0.86
C ILE A 58 -5.61 -9.57 -1.74
N ILE A 59 -6.47 -8.83 -2.42
CA ILE A 59 -7.41 -9.39 -3.38
C ILE A 59 -6.68 -10.14 -4.50
N ALA A 60 -5.63 -9.54 -5.06
CA ALA A 60 -4.82 -10.16 -6.11
C ALA A 60 -4.21 -11.51 -5.67
N PHE A 61 -3.74 -11.60 -4.43
CA PHE A 61 -3.27 -12.87 -3.86
C PHE A 61 -4.35 -13.95 -3.89
N PHE A 62 -5.56 -13.66 -3.40
CA PHE A 62 -6.64 -14.64 -3.30
C PHE A 62 -7.20 -15.04 -4.67
N ILE A 63 -7.36 -14.09 -5.59
CA ILE A 63 -7.80 -14.36 -6.97
C ILE A 63 -6.83 -15.33 -7.66
N ALA A 64 -5.52 -15.12 -7.48
CA ALA A 64 -4.50 -15.95 -8.10
C ALA A 64 -4.00 -17.08 -7.19
N ILE A 65 -4.68 -17.45 -6.09
CA ILE A 65 -4.11 -18.36 -5.07
C ILE A 65 -3.63 -19.70 -5.64
N ARG A 66 -4.34 -20.24 -6.65
CA ARG A 66 -4.02 -21.51 -7.32
C ARG A 66 -3.02 -21.38 -8.48
N GLU A 67 -2.73 -20.16 -8.92
CA GLU A 67 -1.84 -19.88 -10.06
C GLU A 67 -0.40 -19.68 -9.59
N LYS A 68 0.55 -20.44 -10.13
CA LYS A 68 1.98 -20.28 -9.78
C LYS A 68 2.51 -18.96 -10.35
N SER A 69 3.02 -18.09 -9.47
CA SER A 69 3.56 -16.78 -9.86
C SER A 69 4.48 -16.21 -8.78
N LYS A 70 5.80 -16.46 -8.93
CA LYS A 70 6.82 -15.81 -8.10
C LYS A 70 6.83 -14.29 -8.29
N GLY A 71 6.56 -13.81 -9.51
CA GLY A 71 6.46 -12.38 -9.82
C GLY A 71 5.35 -11.68 -9.04
N LEU A 72 4.16 -12.31 -8.93
CA LEU A 72 3.07 -11.75 -8.13
C LEU A 72 3.45 -11.66 -6.65
N GLY A 73 4.08 -12.71 -6.10
CA GLY A 73 4.56 -12.70 -4.73
C GLY A 73 5.58 -11.58 -4.49
N GLY A 74 6.50 -11.37 -5.42
CA GLY A 74 7.46 -10.26 -5.37
C GLY A 74 6.78 -8.89 -5.36
N LEU A 75 5.77 -8.66 -6.21
CA LEU A 75 5.03 -7.40 -6.23
C LEU A 75 4.27 -7.14 -4.91
N ILE A 76 3.67 -8.17 -4.32
CA ILE A 76 2.99 -8.03 -3.02
C ILE A 76 4.01 -7.70 -1.91
N ILE A 77 5.20 -8.30 -1.94
CA ILE A 77 6.28 -7.94 -1.00
C ILE A 77 6.69 -6.48 -1.18
N ILE A 78 6.88 -6.03 -2.42
CA ILE A 78 7.23 -4.63 -2.70
C ILE A 78 6.17 -3.68 -2.14
N SER A 79 4.88 -3.99 -2.35
CA SER A 79 3.80 -3.19 -1.77
C SER A 79 3.82 -3.20 -0.25
N GLY A 80 4.05 -4.36 0.39
CA GLY A 80 4.24 -4.45 1.84
C GLY A 80 5.41 -3.61 2.38
N ILE A 81 6.55 -3.59 1.68
CA ILE A 81 7.70 -2.75 2.03
C ILE A 81 7.35 -1.26 1.91
N LEU A 82 6.67 -0.86 0.83
CA LEU A 82 6.26 0.54 0.65
C LEU A 82 5.30 1.00 1.74
N ILE A 83 4.35 0.15 2.16
CA ILE A 83 3.46 0.45 3.29
C ILE A 83 4.27 0.58 4.58
N LEU A 84 5.24 -0.31 4.82
CA LEU A 84 6.11 -0.24 6.00
C LEU A 84 6.89 1.08 6.04
N VAL A 85 7.47 1.50 4.92
CA VAL A 85 8.17 2.79 4.78
C VAL A 85 7.23 3.95 5.06
N GLY A 86 6.03 3.95 4.47
CA GLY A 86 5.01 4.97 4.75
C GLY A 86 4.61 5.02 6.22
N GLY A 87 4.46 3.85 6.86
CA GLY A 87 4.20 3.76 8.29
C GLY A 87 5.30 4.34 9.16
N ILE A 88 6.57 4.05 8.84
CA ILE A 88 7.72 4.65 9.54
C ILE A 88 7.74 6.17 9.35
N ALA A 89 7.50 6.66 8.13
CA ALA A 89 7.42 8.09 7.84
C ALA A 89 6.31 8.77 8.67
N MET A 90 5.16 8.10 8.84
CA MET A 90 4.09 8.62 9.69
C MET A 90 4.54 8.77 11.14
N ILE A 91 5.26 7.81 11.74
CA ILE A 91 5.78 7.93 13.11
C ILE A 91 6.67 9.18 13.28
N ALA A 92 7.43 9.54 12.25
CA ALA A 92 8.32 10.71 12.29
C ALA A 92 7.59 12.05 12.24
N THR A 93 6.28 12.07 11.98
CA THR A 93 5.47 13.29 11.94
C THR A 93 4.64 13.43 13.22
N PRO A 94 4.24 14.65 13.63
CA PRO A 94 3.26 14.81 14.71
C PRO A 94 1.92 14.19 14.32
N ALA A 95 1.26 13.50 15.26
CA ALA A 95 -0.11 13.05 15.06
C ALA A 95 -1.07 14.26 15.08
N PRO A 96 -2.12 14.27 14.24
CA PRO A 96 -3.18 15.27 14.36
C PRO A 96 -3.84 15.23 15.75
N GLU A 97 -4.30 16.37 16.24
CA GLU A 97 -4.99 16.44 17.54
C GLU A 97 -6.19 15.48 17.59
N GLY A 98 -6.27 14.68 18.66
CA GLY A 98 -7.32 13.68 18.84
C GLY A 98 -7.15 12.39 18.03
N VAL A 99 -6.06 12.23 17.27
CA VAL A 99 -5.79 11.00 16.50
C VAL A 99 -4.70 10.17 17.19
N GLU A 100 -5.10 9.03 17.72
CA GLU A 100 -4.15 8.03 18.25
C GLU A 100 -3.61 7.15 17.11
N ARG A 101 -2.29 7.16 16.91
CA ARG A 101 -1.65 6.28 15.94
C ARG A 101 -1.38 4.92 16.56
N SER A 102 -2.30 3.98 16.37
CA SER A 102 -2.07 2.58 16.72
C SER A 102 -0.97 1.98 15.83
N PRO A 103 0.15 1.48 16.39
CA PRO A 103 1.17 0.78 15.62
C PRO A 103 0.59 -0.42 14.86
N LEU A 104 -0.43 -1.07 15.42
CA LEU A 104 -1.10 -2.18 14.76
C LEU A 104 -1.80 -1.73 13.46
N MET A 105 -2.56 -0.62 13.48
CA MET A 105 -3.20 -0.12 12.26
C MET A 105 -2.18 0.31 11.21
N LEU A 106 -1.03 0.85 11.65
CA LEU A 106 0.01 1.36 10.78
C LEU A 106 0.80 0.24 10.08
N PHE A 107 1.05 -0.87 10.78
CA PHE A 107 1.95 -1.92 10.32
C PHE A 107 1.26 -3.25 9.97
N ALA A 108 0.05 -3.51 10.46
CA ALA A 108 -0.66 -4.76 10.14
C ALA A 108 -0.81 -4.97 8.62
N PRO A 109 -1.18 -3.95 7.80
CA PRO A 109 -1.27 -4.14 6.36
C PRO A 109 0.07 -4.55 5.73
N ALA A 110 1.18 -3.94 6.17
CA ALA A 110 2.51 -4.29 5.69
C ALA A 110 2.89 -5.73 6.05
N ILE A 111 2.69 -6.13 7.32
CA ILE A 111 2.99 -7.49 7.79
C ILE A 111 2.16 -8.52 7.03
N ILE A 112 0.86 -8.27 6.84
CA ILE A 112 -0.04 -9.15 6.09
C ILE A 112 0.48 -9.31 4.67
N GLN A 113 0.79 -8.22 3.98
CA GLN A 113 1.27 -8.30 2.59
C GLN A 113 2.63 -9.00 2.48
N LEU A 114 3.59 -8.72 3.37
CA LEU A 114 4.87 -9.42 3.40
C LEU A 114 4.69 -10.94 3.59
N ALA A 115 3.80 -11.34 4.50
CA ALA A 115 3.47 -12.75 4.73
C ALA A 115 2.82 -13.39 3.51
N LEU A 116 1.80 -12.75 2.92
CA LEU A 116 1.11 -13.25 1.72
C LEU A 116 2.06 -13.36 0.52
N GLY A 117 2.89 -12.35 0.30
CA GLY A 117 3.89 -12.36 -0.76
C GLY A 117 4.93 -13.47 -0.57
N GLY A 118 5.42 -13.66 0.66
CA GLY A 118 6.31 -14.77 1.01
C GLY A 118 5.67 -16.14 0.78
N ILE A 119 4.43 -16.33 1.24
CA ILE A 119 3.63 -17.56 0.99
C ILE A 119 3.49 -17.80 -0.52
N LYS A 120 3.21 -16.74 -1.29
CA LYS A 120 3.04 -16.85 -2.73
C LYS A 120 4.31 -17.34 -3.42
N ILE A 121 5.47 -16.81 -3.04
CA ILE A 121 6.77 -17.23 -3.58
C ILE A 121 7.07 -18.68 -3.20
N ALA A 122 6.88 -19.03 -1.91
CA ALA A 122 7.18 -20.37 -1.41
C ALA A 122 6.33 -21.48 -2.06
N LYS A 123 5.07 -21.17 -2.40
CA LYS A 123 4.14 -22.13 -3.03
C LYS A 123 4.13 -22.11 -4.56
N SER A 124 4.87 -21.20 -5.21
CA SER A 124 4.94 -21.08 -6.68
C SER A 124 6.08 -21.91 -7.27
#